data_AF-A0A7X8HUE9-F1
#
_entry.id   AF-A0A7X8HUE9-F1
#
_cell.length_a   1.000
_cell.length_b   1.000
_cell.length_c   1.000
_cell.angle_alpha   90.00
_cell.angle_beta   90.00
_cell.angle_gamma   90.00
#
_symmetry.space_group_name_H-M   'P 1'
#
loop_
_entity.id
_entity.type
_entity.pdbx_description
1 polymer ?
#
loop_
_entity_poly.entity_id
_entity_poly.type
_entity_poly.pdbx_seq_one_letter_code
_entity_poly.pdbx_strand_id
1 'polypeptide(L)'
;MRRIDHKTVIIIILLLIIIAELALSRFSDQDLSVLTWLKKGFYNLITPIVKGISSFVDTFKSYWNAVINIDDLIETNEQLRKELSQQRIQLLLNDYYRRENIRLRELLSFKEQLSFESIGAHVVAYNLSNWDNRLIISRGSRDGIEERMPVITYDGALVGRVEYVGANTAQVLLCNDPEYVVGGIVERPESRAIGLV
;
A
#
# COMPACT_ATOMS: atom_id res chain seq x y z
N MET A 1 16.09 -68.42 26.64
CA MET A 1 17.03 -67.31 26.38
C MET A 1 16.26 -66.17 25.71
N ARG A 2 15.86 -65.13 26.46
CA ARG A 2 15.08 -63.99 25.94
C ARG A 2 16.07 -63.00 25.31
N ARG A 3 16.02 -62.81 23.98
CA ARG A 3 16.79 -61.76 23.29
C ARG A 3 16.29 -60.41 23.78
N ILE A 4 17.16 -59.60 24.35
CA ILE A 4 16.83 -58.25 24.76
C ILE A 4 16.87 -57.39 23.51
N ASP A 5 15.73 -56.82 23.12
CA ASP A 5 15.63 -55.94 21.97
C ASP A 5 16.41 -54.64 22.20
N HIS A 6 17.07 -54.13 21.17
CA HIS A 6 17.91 -52.91 21.24
C HIS A 6 17.12 -51.70 21.80
N LYS A 7 15.81 -51.65 21.57
CA LYS A 7 14.92 -50.61 22.12
C LYS A 7 14.81 -50.71 23.65
N THR A 8 14.72 -51.91 24.19
CA THR A 8 14.65 -52.16 25.65
C THR A 8 15.98 -51.82 26.32
N VAL A 9 17.11 -52.12 25.66
CA VAL A 9 18.45 -51.73 26.15
C VAL A 9 18.60 -50.21 26.23
N ILE A 10 18.16 -49.49 25.19
CA ILE A 10 18.22 -48.02 25.16
C ILE A 10 17.35 -47.41 26.27
N ILE A 11 16.15 -47.94 26.51
CA ILE A 11 15.26 -47.48 27.59
C ILE A 11 15.89 -47.73 28.96
N ILE A 12 16.50 -48.89 29.19
CA ILE A 12 17.17 -49.22 30.45
C ILE A 12 18.37 -48.29 30.69
N ILE A 13 19.16 -47.98 29.66
CA ILE A 13 20.29 -47.05 29.76
C ILE A 13 19.80 -45.63 30.08
N LEU A 14 18.74 -45.14 29.44
CA LEU A 14 18.14 -43.84 29.73
C LEU A 14 17.62 -43.75 31.17
N LEU A 15 16.96 -44.81 31.65
CA LEU A 15 16.49 -44.90 33.04
C LEU A 15 17.66 -44.88 34.04
N LEU A 16 18.74 -45.60 33.76
CA LEU A 16 19.95 -45.59 34.59
C LEU A 16 20.60 -44.21 34.65
N ILE A 17 20.62 -43.47 33.54
CA ILE A 17 21.14 -42.10 33.48
C ILE A 17 20.29 -41.16 34.34
N ILE A 18 18.96 -41.23 34.23
CA ILE A 18 18.03 -40.41 35.03
C ILE A 18 18.16 -40.72 36.53
N ILE A 19 18.25 -42.01 36.88
CA ILE A 19 18.44 -42.44 38.27
C ILE A 19 19.80 -41.98 38.80
N ALA A 20 20.86 -42.05 37.99
CA ALA A 20 22.18 -41.56 38.36
C ALA A 20 22.17 -40.04 38.59
N GLU A 21 21.48 -39.25 37.75
CA GLU A 21 21.32 -37.81 37.97
C GLU A 21 20.57 -37.49 39.27
N LEU A 22 19.48 -38.20 39.56
CA LEU A 22 18.70 -38.06 40.79
C LEU A 22 19.47 -38.50 42.03
N ALA A 23 20.31 -39.54 41.94
CA ALA A 23 21.16 -39.98 43.04
C ALA A 23 22.30 -38.98 43.29
N LEU A 24 22.89 -38.43 42.23
CA LEU A 24 23.94 -37.41 42.31
C LEU A 24 23.42 -36.07 42.86
N SER A 25 22.16 -35.71 42.60
CA SER A 25 21.56 -34.50 43.17
C SER A 25 21.32 -34.60 44.68
N ARG A 26 21.07 -35.80 45.21
CA ARG A 26 20.91 -36.06 46.66
C ARG A 26 22.22 -36.00 47.44
N PHE A 27 23.37 -36.16 46.77
CA PHE A 27 24.70 -36.02 47.36
C PHE A 27 25.29 -34.60 47.21
N SER A 28 24.57 -33.69 46.57
CA SER A 28 25.02 -32.36 46.14
C SER A 28 24.97 -31.28 47.24
N ASP A 29 25.37 -31.60 48.47
CA ASP A 29 25.70 -30.59 49.52
C ASP A 29 27.22 -30.49 49.78
N GLN A 30 28.03 -31.37 49.19
CA GLN A 30 29.48 -31.19 49.13
C GLN A 30 29.88 -30.80 47.71
N ASP A 31 30.45 -29.61 47.56
CA ASP A 31 31.01 -29.05 46.33
C ASP A 31 32.13 -29.94 45.76
N LEU A 32 31.75 -31.05 45.14
CA LEU A 32 32.62 -31.86 44.30
C LEU A 32 32.82 -31.11 42.99
N SER A 33 33.83 -30.23 42.98
CA SER A 33 34.34 -29.49 41.82
C SER A 33 34.51 -30.38 40.57
N VAL A 34 34.76 -31.68 40.77
CA VAL A 34 34.88 -32.70 39.73
C VAL A 34 33.60 -32.89 38.90
N LEU A 35 32.42 -32.83 39.52
CA LEU A 35 31.15 -32.98 38.81
C LEU A 35 30.78 -31.72 38.01
N THR A 36 31.17 -30.54 38.50
CA THR A 36 30.86 -29.26 37.86
C THR A 36 31.66 -29.04 36.59
N TRP A 37 32.95 -29.44 36.51
CA TRP A 37 33.71 -29.33 35.26
C TRP A 37 33.25 -30.36 34.21
N LEU A 38 32.86 -31.56 34.64
CA LEU A 38 32.30 -32.59 33.77
C LEU A 38 30.94 -32.16 33.19
N LYS A 39 30.04 -31.63 34.02
CA LYS A 39 28.77 -31.04 33.59
C LYS A 39 28.99 -29.90 32.59
N LYS A 40 29.95 -29.00 32.87
CA LYS A 40 30.29 -27.87 31.98
C LYS A 40 30.90 -28.34 30.65
N GLY A 41 31.71 -29.39 30.68
CA GLY A 41 32.27 -30.03 29.49
C GLY A 41 31.19 -30.70 28.63
N PHE A 42 30.27 -31.45 29.25
CA PHE A 42 29.11 -32.04 28.57
C PHE A 42 28.19 -30.98 27.96
N TYR A 43 27.90 -29.91 28.71
CA TYR A 43 27.07 -28.81 28.23
C TYR A 43 27.70 -28.13 27.01
N ASN A 44 29.01 -27.89 27.04
CA ASN A 44 29.75 -27.32 25.91
C ASN A 44 29.82 -28.25 24.68
N LEU A 45 29.77 -29.58 24.88
CA LEU A 45 29.75 -30.56 23.79
C LEU A 45 28.35 -30.68 23.14
N ILE A 46 27.29 -30.62 23.95
CA ILE A 46 25.90 -30.80 23.49
C ILE A 46 25.35 -29.52 22.86
N THR A 47 25.77 -28.34 23.33
CA THR A 47 25.32 -27.04 22.81
C THR A 47 25.46 -26.90 21.29
N PRO A 48 26.59 -27.23 20.63
CA PRO A 48 26.69 -27.14 19.16
C PRO A 48 25.78 -28.13 18.44
N ILE A 49 25.52 -29.32 19.02
CA ILE A 49 24.63 -30.33 18.44
C ILE A 49 23.17 -29.87 18.50
N VAL A 50 22.74 -29.34 19.65
CA VAL A 50 21.38 -28.80 19.85
C VAL A 50 21.14 -27.57 18.96
N LYS A 51 22.11 -26.67 18.86
CA LYS A 51 22.05 -25.52 17.93
C LYS A 51 22.07 -25.96 16.46
N GLY A 52 22.77 -27.04 16.13
CA GLY A 52 22.73 -27.64 14.80
C GLY A 52 21.34 -28.16 14.47
N ILE A 53 20.73 -28.93 15.38
CA ILE A 53 19.38 -29.49 15.21
C ILE A 53 18.32 -28.39 15.08
N SER A 54 18.38 -27.32 15.87
CA SER A 54 17.45 -26.20 15.72
C SER A 54 17.61 -25.49 14.37
N SER A 55 18.85 -25.32 13.90
CA SER A 55 19.13 -24.72 12.60
C SER A 55 18.58 -25.56 11.43
N PHE A 56 18.59 -26.90 11.56
CA PHE A 56 17.97 -27.80 10.58
C PHE A 56 16.44 -27.71 10.58
N VAL A 57 15.80 -27.58 11.75
CA VAL A 57 14.34 -27.44 11.87
C VAL A 57 13.86 -26.12 11.26
N ASP A 58 14.57 -25.02 11.48
CA ASP A 58 14.21 -23.71 10.94
C ASP A 58 14.40 -23.65 9.41
N THR A 59 15.41 -24.33 8.88
CA THR A 59 15.64 -24.46 7.42
C THR A 59 14.54 -25.31 6.76
N PHE A 60 14.06 -26.37 7.42
CA PHE A 60 12.97 -27.20 6.92
C PHE A 60 11.60 -26.49 6.96
N LYS A 61 11.32 -25.69 8.00
CA LYS A 61 10.11 -24.85 8.05
C LYS A 61 10.06 -23.81 6.93
N SER A 62 11.21 -23.20 6.59
CA SER A 62 11.35 -22.27 5.46
C SER A 62 10.97 -22.93 4.12
N TYR A 63 11.47 -24.14 3.87
CA TYR A 63 11.11 -24.91 2.66
C TYR A 63 9.64 -25.34 2.63
N TRP A 64 9.06 -25.73 3.78
CA TRP A 64 7.66 -26.14 3.85
C TRP A 64 6.69 -24.97 3.64
N ASN A 65 7.01 -23.79 4.16
CA ASN A 65 6.22 -22.58 3.93
C ASN A 65 6.29 -22.09 2.47
N ALA A 66 7.43 -22.24 1.80
CA ALA A 66 7.56 -21.88 0.38
C ALA A 66 6.72 -22.77 -0.56
N VAL A 67 6.52 -24.05 -0.20
CA VAL A 67 5.67 -24.98 -0.96
C VAL A 67 4.18 -24.70 -0.74
N ILE A 68 3.77 -24.29 0.48
CA ILE A 68 2.38 -23.90 0.77
C ILE A 68 2.00 -22.59 0.05
N ASN A 69 2.96 -21.69 -0.21
CA ASN A 69 2.71 -20.42 -0.88
C ASN A 69 2.56 -20.51 -2.42
N ILE A 70 2.74 -21.69 -3.05
CA ILE A 70 2.62 -21.82 -4.51
C ILE A 70 1.16 -21.71 -4.95
N ASP A 71 0.22 -22.28 -4.18
CA ASP A 71 -1.22 -22.20 -4.48
C ASP A 71 -1.70 -20.75 -4.38
N ASP A 72 -1.29 -20.03 -3.34
CA ASP A 72 -1.57 -18.58 -3.18
C ASP A 72 -1.00 -17.75 -4.34
N LEU A 73 0.20 -18.09 -4.82
CA LEU A 73 0.84 -17.39 -5.94
C LEU A 73 0.11 -17.64 -7.27
N ILE A 74 -0.36 -18.86 -7.50
CA ILE A 74 -1.16 -19.23 -8.67
C ILE A 74 -2.51 -18.52 -8.63
N GLU A 75 -3.20 -18.56 -7.48
CA GLU A 75 -4.48 -17.88 -7.29
C GLU A 75 -4.35 -16.37 -7.51
N THR A 76 -3.32 -15.75 -6.93
CA THR A 76 -3.04 -14.31 -7.13
C THR A 76 -2.74 -14.00 -8.60
N ASN A 77 -2.00 -14.87 -9.31
CA ASN A 77 -1.72 -14.66 -10.74
C ASN A 77 -3.00 -14.75 -11.59
N GLU A 78 -3.88 -15.71 -11.28
CA GLU A 78 -5.17 -15.86 -11.97
C GLU A 78 -6.10 -14.67 -11.69
N GLN A 79 -6.17 -14.20 -10.44
CA GLN A 79 -6.94 -13.01 -10.07
C GLN A 79 -6.43 -11.77 -10.83
N LEU A 80 -5.11 -11.51 -10.82
CA LEU A 80 -4.49 -10.40 -11.54
C LEU A 80 -4.74 -10.48 -13.05
N ARG A 81 -4.66 -11.69 -13.65
CA ARG A 81 -4.97 -11.89 -15.07
C ARG A 81 -6.44 -11.58 -15.37
N LYS A 82 -7.35 -11.96 -14.48
CA LYS A 82 -8.78 -11.68 -14.61
C LYS A 82 -9.05 -10.18 -14.54
N GLU A 83 -8.46 -9.47 -13.57
CA GLU A 83 -8.55 -8.02 -13.46
C GLU A 83 -8.00 -7.31 -14.69
N LEU A 84 -6.82 -7.71 -15.18
CA LEU A 84 -6.24 -7.18 -16.41
C LEU A 84 -7.15 -7.41 -17.62
N SER A 85 -7.78 -8.58 -17.72
CA SER A 85 -8.73 -8.87 -18.80
C SER A 85 -9.97 -7.96 -18.72
N GLN A 86 -10.50 -7.74 -17.52
CA GLN A 86 -11.66 -6.88 -17.29
C GLN A 86 -11.34 -5.41 -17.58
N GLN A 87 -10.20 -4.92 -17.11
CA GLN A 87 -9.72 -3.56 -17.41
C GLN A 87 -9.51 -3.36 -18.91
N ARG A 88 -8.93 -4.34 -19.62
CA ARG A 88 -8.78 -4.27 -21.08
C ARG A 88 -10.14 -4.19 -21.78
N ILE A 89 -11.13 -4.96 -21.35
CA ILE A 89 -12.49 -4.89 -21.90
C ILE A 89 -13.09 -3.50 -21.65
N GLN A 90 -12.93 -2.94 -20.46
CA GLN A 90 -13.41 -1.60 -20.14
C GLN A 90 -12.75 -0.52 -20.99
N LEU A 91 -11.44 -0.60 -21.23
CA LEU A 91 -10.71 0.32 -22.12
C LEU A 91 -11.25 0.24 -23.55
N LEU A 92 -11.44 -0.96 -24.08
CA LEU A 92 -11.99 -1.15 -25.43
C LEU A 92 -13.42 -0.59 -25.55
N LEU A 93 -14.26 -0.78 -24.53
CA LEU A 93 -15.60 -0.21 -24.48
C LEU A 93 -15.56 1.31 -24.40
N ASN A 94 -14.66 1.88 -23.59
CA ASN A 94 -14.50 3.33 -23.49
C ASN A 94 -14.09 3.93 -24.84
N ASP A 95 -13.11 3.31 -25.52
CA ASP A 95 -12.68 3.72 -26.86
C ASP A 95 -13.78 3.56 -27.92
N TYR A 96 -14.61 2.51 -27.81
CA TYR A 96 -15.77 2.32 -28.66
C TYR A 96 -16.80 3.44 -28.43
N TYR A 97 -17.20 3.69 -27.18
CA TYR A 97 -18.15 4.75 -26.85
C TYR A 97 -17.64 6.14 -27.19
N ARG A 98 -16.34 6.40 -27.02
CA ARG A 98 -15.70 7.66 -27.39
C ARG A 98 -15.80 7.91 -28.89
N ARG A 99 -15.46 6.90 -29.71
CA ARG A 99 -15.57 6.99 -31.17
C ARG A 99 -17.01 7.15 -31.63
N GLU A 100 -17.93 6.40 -31.04
CA GLU A 100 -19.35 6.53 -31.35
C GLU A 100 -19.88 7.92 -30.95
N ASN A 101 -19.45 8.45 -29.80
CA ASN A 101 -19.82 9.80 -29.37
C ASN A 101 -19.29 10.87 -30.34
N ILE A 102 -18.04 10.75 -30.82
CA ILE A 102 -17.48 11.64 -31.86
C ILE A 102 -18.31 11.55 -33.14
N ARG A 103 -18.56 10.33 -33.64
CA ARG A 103 -19.39 10.11 -34.83
C ARG A 103 -20.79 10.70 -34.69
N LEU A 104 -21.45 10.49 -33.56
CA LEU A 104 -22.78 11.06 -33.27
C LEU A 104 -22.74 12.59 -33.23
N ARG A 105 -21.68 13.18 -32.66
CA ARG A 105 -21.50 14.64 -32.64
C ARG A 105 -21.27 15.22 -34.04
N GLU A 106 -20.47 14.57 -34.86
CA GLU A 106 -20.25 14.94 -36.27
C GLU A 106 -21.58 14.92 -37.05
N LEU A 107 -22.35 13.83 -36.91
CA LEU A 107 -23.67 13.70 -37.54
C LEU A 107 -24.66 14.78 -37.08
N LEU A 108 -24.58 15.20 -35.82
CA LEU A 108 -25.42 16.23 -35.22
C LEU A 108 -24.85 17.65 -35.40
N SER A 109 -23.73 17.83 -36.11
CA SER A 109 -23.03 19.12 -36.23
C SER A 109 -22.78 19.81 -34.89
N PHE A 110 -22.56 19.04 -33.82
CA PHE A 110 -22.21 19.59 -32.52
C PHE A 110 -20.84 20.24 -32.62
N LYS A 111 -20.74 21.51 -32.24
CA LYS A 111 -19.43 22.18 -32.09
C LYS A 111 -18.56 21.35 -31.14
N GLU A 112 -17.31 21.11 -31.54
CA GLU A 112 -16.33 20.37 -30.74
C GLU A 112 -16.26 20.92 -29.31
N GLN A 113 -16.07 20.00 -28.36
CA GLN A 113 -15.84 20.33 -26.96
C GLN A 113 -14.53 21.12 -26.89
N LEU A 114 -14.62 22.40 -26.51
CA LEU A 114 -13.50 23.34 -26.43
C LEU A 114 -12.30 22.69 -25.73
N SER A 115 -11.20 22.49 -26.45
CA SER A 115 -9.92 22.16 -25.84
C SER A 115 -9.43 23.40 -25.10
N PHE A 116 -9.35 23.34 -23.78
CA PHE A 116 -8.83 24.45 -22.98
C PHE A 116 -7.30 24.43 -23.01
N GLU A 117 -6.68 25.57 -23.32
CA GLU A 117 -5.26 25.80 -23.10
C GLU A 117 -5.04 26.12 -21.61
N SER A 118 -4.05 25.48 -20.98
CA SER A 118 -3.77 25.62 -19.54
C SER A 118 -2.41 26.25 -19.29
N ILE A 119 -2.36 27.17 -18.31
CA ILE A 119 -1.14 27.86 -17.89
C ILE A 119 -0.75 27.38 -16.50
N GLY A 120 0.45 26.79 -16.38
CA GLY A 120 0.98 26.34 -15.11
C GLY A 120 1.42 27.50 -14.21
N ALA A 121 0.96 27.49 -12.95
CA ALA A 121 1.28 28.50 -11.95
C ALA A 121 1.58 27.86 -10.58
N HIS A 122 2.43 28.50 -9.77
CA HIS A 122 2.68 28.10 -8.38
C HIS A 122 1.92 29.00 -7.42
N VAL A 123 1.51 28.47 -6.27
CA VAL A 123 0.92 29.27 -5.19
C VAL A 123 2.04 30.00 -4.46
N VAL A 124 1.95 31.33 -4.42
CA VAL A 124 2.94 32.23 -3.80
C VAL A 124 2.50 32.64 -2.40
N ALA A 125 1.20 32.82 -2.19
CA ALA A 125 0.63 33.15 -0.90
C ALA A 125 -0.76 32.54 -0.76
N TYR A 126 -1.17 32.31 0.49
CA TYR A 126 -2.48 31.78 0.82
C TYR A 126 -2.99 32.47 2.09
N ASN A 127 -4.23 32.96 2.05
CA ASN A 127 -4.91 33.52 3.21
C ASN A 127 -6.07 32.61 3.61
N LEU A 128 -6.00 32.08 4.84
CA LEU A 128 -7.01 31.25 5.49
C LEU A 128 -7.73 32.05 6.58
N SER A 129 -8.40 33.12 6.20
CA SER A 129 -9.36 33.72 7.12
C SER A 129 -10.65 32.90 7.04
N ASN A 130 -11.32 32.68 8.18
CA ASN A 130 -12.58 31.94 8.23
C ASN A 130 -13.69 32.52 7.32
N TRP A 131 -13.51 33.74 6.81
CA TRP A 131 -14.48 34.48 6.02
C TRP A 131 -13.92 35.06 4.71
N ASP A 132 -12.66 34.79 4.37
CA ASP A 132 -12.02 35.34 3.16
C ASP A 132 -10.94 34.35 2.66
N ASN A 133 -11.36 33.44 1.77
CA ASN A 133 -10.55 32.36 1.25
C ASN A 133 -10.00 32.75 -0.13
N ARG A 134 -8.78 33.27 -0.14
CA ARG A 134 -8.08 33.68 -1.37
C ARG A 134 -6.66 33.14 -1.43
N LEU A 135 -6.20 32.82 -2.63
CA LEU A 135 -4.82 32.42 -2.92
C LEU A 135 -4.19 33.34 -3.97
N ILE A 136 -2.87 33.46 -3.95
CA ILE A 136 -2.10 34.23 -4.94
C ILE A 136 -1.23 33.27 -5.74
N ILE A 137 -1.31 33.35 -7.07
CA ILE A 137 -0.51 32.55 -7.99
C ILE A 137 0.63 33.36 -8.63
N SER A 138 1.70 32.65 -9.03
CA SER A 138 2.92 33.20 -9.63
C SER A 138 2.80 33.54 -11.12
N ARG A 139 1.59 33.89 -11.57
CA ARG A 139 1.27 34.24 -12.96
C ARG A 139 0.32 35.42 -12.99
N GLY A 140 0.52 36.31 -13.96
CA GLY A 140 -0.28 37.52 -14.11
C GLY A 140 -0.64 37.80 -15.57
N SER A 141 -0.98 39.05 -15.86
CA SER A 141 -1.37 39.46 -17.22
C SER A 141 -0.27 39.29 -18.25
N ARG A 142 1.01 39.32 -17.85
CA ARG A 142 2.15 39.05 -18.74
C ARG A 142 2.23 37.59 -19.18
N ASP A 143 1.65 36.68 -18.42
CA ASP A 143 1.59 35.25 -18.72
C ASP A 143 0.26 34.87 -19.43
N GLY A 144 -0.59 35.86 -19.74
CA GLY A 144 -1.89 35.64 -20.39
C GLY A 144 -3.03 35.31 -19.43
N ILE A 145 -2.87 35.53 -18.12
CA ILE A 145 -3.95 35.36 -17.15
C ILE A 145 -4.94 36.52 -17.25
N GLU A 146 -6.22 36.21 -17.30
CA GLU A 146 -7.31 37.18 -17.27
C GLU A 146 -8.24 36.95 -16.07
N GLU A 147 -8.96 38.00 -15.69
CA GLU A 147 -10.02 37.89 -14.67
C GLU A 147 -11.08 36.88 -15.10
N ARG A 148 -11.67 36.18 -14.12
CA ARG A 148 -12.66 35.12 -14.29
C ARG A 148 -12.16 33.83 -14.94
N MET A 149 -10.87 33.71 -15.26
CA MET A 149 -10.32 32.41 -15.67
C MET A 149 -10.47 31.37 -14.54
N PRO A 150 -10.92 30.14 -14.85
CA PRO A 150 -11.01 29.07 -13.87
C PRO A 150 -9.62 28.56 -13.49
N VAL A 151 -9.45 28.20 -12.22
CA VAL A 151 -8.23 27.60 -11.70
C VAL A 151 -8.54 26.17 -11.31
N ILE A 152 -7.78 25.22 -11.86
CA ILE A 152 -7.93 23.79 -11.64
C ILE A 152 -6.64 23.17 -11.13
N THR A 153 -6.75 22.09 -10.39
CA THR A 153 -5.63 21.20 -10.05
C THR A 153 -5.26 20.30 -11.23
N TYR A 154 -4.12 19.61 -11.13
CA TYR A 154 -3.61 18.71 -12.18
C TYR A 154 -4.53 17.50 -12.47
N ASP A 155 -5.34 17.09 -11.50
CA ASP A 155 -6.35 16.04 -11.61
C ASP A 155 -7.70 16.56 -12.14
N GLY A 156 -7.78 17.86 -12.45
CA GLY A 156 -8.96 18.48 -13.05
C GLY A 156 -10.03 18.96 -12.05
N ALA A 157 -9.75 18.94 -10.75
CA ALA A 157 -10.67 19.50 -9.76
C ALA A 157 -10.66 21.04 -9.79
N LEU A 158 -11.84 21.65 -9.65
CA LEU A 158 -12.00 23.10 -9.63
C LEU A 158 -11.58 23.66 -8.27
N VAL A 159 -10.59 24.54 -8.29
CA VAL A 159 -10.09 25.24 -7.09
C VAL A 159 -10.81 26.56 -6.88
N GLY A 160 -11.08 27.29 -7.98
CA GLY A 160 -11.67 28.61 -7.89
C GLY A 160 -11.61 29.38 -9.21
N ARG A 161 -11.65 30.71 -9.13
CA ARG A 161 -11.55 31.61 -10.29
C ARG A 161 -10.64 32.78 -9.98
N VAL A 162 -9.97 33.31 -11.00
CA VAL A 162 -9.19 34.53 -10.89
C VAL A 162 -10.12 35.71 -10.62
N GLU A 163 -9.89 36.44 -9.53
CA GLU A 163 -10.65 37.63 -9.13
C GLU A 163 -9.93 38.91 -9.53
N TYR A 164 -8.60 38.95 -9.34
CA TYR A 164 -7.78 40.12 -9.67
C TYR A 164 -6.47 39.69 -10.34
N VAL A 165 -6.05 40.45 -11.35
CA VAL A 165 -4.82 40.17 -12.11
C VAL A 165 -3.83 41.33 -11.98
N GLY A 166 -2.67 41.04 -11.40
CA GLY A 166 -1.50 41.91 -11.44
C GLY A 166 -0.57 41.56 -12.62
N ALA A 167 0.54 42.30 -12.75
CA ALA A 167 1.48 42.09 -13.86
C ALA A 167 2.15 40.71 -13.86
N ASN A 168 2.54 40.22 -12.68
CA ASN A 168 3.28 38.95 -12.50
C ASN A 168 2.57 37.96 -11.56
N THR A 169 1.47 38.37 -10.93
CA THR A 169 0.73 37.57 -9.96
C THR A 169 -0.76 37.79 -10.14
N ALA A 170 -1.56 36.81 -9.75
CA ALA A 170 -3.02 36.92 -9.79
C ALA A 170 -3.60 36.36 -8.49
N GLN A 171 -4.71 36.97 -8.06
CA GLN A 171 -5.46 36.57 -6.89
C GLN A 171 -6.65 35.72 -7.34
N VAL A 172 -6.86 34.60 -6.65
CA VAL A 172 -7.86 33.60 -6.96
C VAL A 172 -8.81 33.49 -5.79
N LEU A 173 -10.10 33.67 -6.08
CA LEU A 173 -11.20 33.42 -5.16
C LEU A 173 -11.50 31.92 -5.16
N LEU A 174 -11.46 31.30 -3.98
CA LEU A 174 -11.60 29.87 -3.81
C LEU A 174 -13.05 29.39 -3.81
N CYS A 175 -13.26 28.14 -4.20
CA CYS A 175 -14.59 27.53 -4.25
C CYS A 175 -15.25 27.31 -2.88
N ASN A 176 -14.50 27.44 -1.79
CA ASN A 176 -14.99 27.37 -0.42
C ASN A 176 -15.28 28.76 0.19
N ASP A 177 -15.13 29.83 -0.58
CA ASP A 177 -15.49 31.17 -0.14
C ASP A 177 -17.02 31.40 -0.26
N PRO A 178 -17.69 32.03 0.73
CA PRO A 178 -19.12 32.32 0.66
C PRO A 178 -19.55 33.19 -0.53
N GLU A 179 -18.64 34.01 -1.09
CA GLU A 179 -18.92 34.85 -2.26
C GLU A 179 -18.69 34.12 -3.59
N TYR A 180 -18.14 32.91 -3.54
CA TYR A 180 -17.90 32.11 -4.74
C TYR A 180 -19.18 31.48 -5.25
N VAL A 181 -19.51 31.77 -6.51
CA VAL A 181 -20.65 31.17 -7.22
C VAL A 181 -20.16 30.60 -8.53
N VAL A 182 -20.52 29.35 -8.80
CA VAL A 182 -20.19 28.66 -10.05
C VAL A 182 -21.40 27.93 -10.64
N GLY A 183 -21.51 27.92 -11.96
CA GLY A 183 -22.48 27.08 -12.65
C GLY A 183 -22.01 25.62 -12.65
N GLY A 184 -22.85 24.74 -12.12
CA GLY A 184 -22.62 23.29 -12.10
C GLY A 184 -23.66 22.54 -12.92
N ILE A 185 -23.24 21.42 -13.51
CA ILE A 185 -24.16 20.44 -14.07
C ILE A 185 -24.07 19.18 -13.20
N VAL A 186 -25.19 18.81 -12.57
CA VAL A 186 -25.31 17.53 -11.88
C VAL A 186 -25.70 16.48 -12.90
N GLU A 187 -24.74 15.64 -13.27
CA GLU A 187 -24.95 14.55 -14.20
C GLU A 187 -25.56 13.35 -13.46
N ARG A 188 -26.83 13.04 -13.76
CA ARG A 188 -27.49 11.79 -13.36
C ARG A 188 -27.75 10.95 -14.62
N PRO A 189 -27.77 9.61 -14.51
CA PRO A 189 -27.95 8.72 -15.67
C PRO A 189 -29.15 9.05 -16.55
N GLU A 190 -30.23 9.57 -15.94
CA GLU A 190 -31.49 9.83 -16.64
C GLU A 190 -31.88 11.32 -16.69
N SER A 191 -31.07 12.21 -16.11
CA SER A 191 -31.40 13.64 -16.04
C SER A 191 -30.18 14.50 -15.80
N ARG A 192 -30.11 15.65 -16.49
CA ARG A 192 -29.14 16.70 -16.22
C ARG A 192 -29.84 17.85 -15.52
N ALA A 193 -29.36 18.22 -14.34
CA ALA A 193 -29.81 19.43 -13.64
C ALA A 193 -28.70 20.48 -13.73
N ILE A 194 -29.07 21.69 -14.10
CA ILE A 194 -28.17 22.85 -14.13
C ILE A 194 -28.53 23.71 -12.91
N GLY A 195 -27.51 24.14 -12.16
CA GLY A 195 -27.69 24.96 -10.98
C GLY A 195 -26.52 25.91 -10.76
N LEU A 196 -26.74 26.88 -9.88
CA LEU A 196 -25.68 27.67 -9.27
C LEU A 196 -25.34 27.00 -7.93
N VAL A 197 -24.05 26.78 -7.70
CA VAL A 197 -23.49 26.29 -6.45
C VAL A 197 -22.67 27.40 -5.83
#